data_AF-B4NTG2-F1
#
_entry.id   AF-B4NTG2-F1
#
_cell.length_a   1.000
_cell.length_b   1.000
_cell.length_c   1.000
_cell.angle_alpha   90.00
_cell.angle_beta   90.00
_cell.angle_gamma   90.00
#
_symmetry.space_group_name_H-M   'P 1'
#
loop_
_entity.id
_entity.type
_entity.pdbx_description
1 polymer ?
#
loop_
_entity_poly.entity_id
_entity_poly.type
_entity_poly.pdbx_seq_one_letter_code
_entity_poly.pdbx_strand_id
1 'polypeptide(L)'
;MCKASTYINNTDSNNVVFKLVQFFINDLKALLFNPAKPFSRGQGYNFADIELMIDCWVSCFRINPHNIEALKVCLNLSSPQAYHFVIVCSLLRLAHIYVDFRLQNKNPFRIVNQPRLSWWPQTDVVHYRSAELRALFTDTLNKATQGYIAHTPLRYITSLTLKSKDTQKGLTRAEEGPAHKMLLLLLVRLIHADPTLLLNTQGKVAHEVQSSTLELINGLVSLVHQTTMPDVAQEAMEALLALHAPEKIEVWNPELRSIRSGT
;
A
#
# COMPACT_ATOMS: atom_id res chain seq x y z
N MET A 1 -4.16 23.18 3.65
CA MET A 1 -3.43 23.35 4.94
C MET A 1 -2.51 22.18 5.25
N CYS A 2 -3.01 20.95 5.41
CA CYS A 2 -2.17 19.75 5.63
C CYS A 2 -1.01 19.63 4.63
N LYS A 3 -1.33 19.66 3.32
CA LYS A 3 -0.32 19.65 2.25
C LYS A 3 0.72 20.78 2.37
N ALA A 4 0.29 22.00 2.67
CA ALA A 4 1.20 23.13 2.83
C ALA A 4 2.16 22.94 4.02
N SER A 5 1.68 22.35 5.13
CA SER A 5 2.52 22.07 6.30
C SER A 5 3.67 21.10 6.02
N THR A 6 3.56 20.27 4.96
CA THR A 6 4.62 19.34 4.56
C THR A 6 5.87 20.01 3.99
N TYR A 7 5.76 21.28 3.58
CA TYR A 7 6.85 22.10 3.04
C TYR A 7 7.46 23.05 4.08
N ILE A 8 6.97 23.01 5.33
CA ILE A 8 7.47 23.83 6.42
C ILE A 8 8.44 22.99 7.24
N ASN A 9 9.54 23.59 7.67
CA ASN A 9 10.49 22.91 8.53
C ASN A 9 9.85 22.66 9.92
N ASN A 10 9.93 21.43 10.39
CA ASN A 10 9.44 20.96 11.68
C ASN A 10 10.18 21.58 12.88
N THR A 11 11.32 22.28 12.67
CA THR A 11 11.97 23.12 13.69
C THR A 11 11.29 24.48 13.88
N ASP A 12 10.49 24.95 12.92
CA ASP A 12 9.72 26.18 13.01
C ASP A 12 8.38 25.94 13.74
N SER A 13 8.47 25.59 15.02
CA SER A 13 7.30 25.29 15.88
C SER A 13 6.39 26.50 16.11
N ASN A 14 6.89 27.72 15.82
CA ASN A 14 6.11 28.95 15.89
C ASN A 14 5.30 29.23 14.63
N ASN A 15 5.49 28.47 13.56
CA ASN A 15 4.76 28.63 12.32
C ASN A 15 3.25 28.47 12.54
N VAL A 16 2.48 29.49 12.15
CA VAL A 16 1.02 29.53 12.30
C VAL A 16 0.35 28.37 11.56
N VAL A 17 0.89 27.98 10.39
CA VAL A 17 0.34 26.85 9.61
C VAL A 17 0.51 25.53 10.39
N PHE A 18 1.64 25.33 11.05
CA PHE A 18 1.90 24.13 11.84
C PHE A 18 0.97 24.04 13.06
N LYS A 19 0.84 25.14 13.82
CA LYS A 19 -0.09 25.24 14.95
C LYS A 19 -1.54 25.00 14.53
N LEU A 20 -1.95 25.58 13.40
CA LEU A 20 -3.31 25.38 12.90
C LEU A 20 -3.54 23.92 12.51
N VAL A 21 -2.60 23.28 11.79
CA VAL A 21 -2.75 21.86 11.45
C VAL A 21 -2.80 20.99 12.70
N GLN A 22 -1.92 21.21 13.68
CA GLN A 22 -1.96 20.47 14.95
C GLN A 22 -3.31 20.61 15.67
N PHE A 23 -3.97 21.77 15.58
CA PHE A 23 -5.27 22.00 16.21
C PHE A 23 -6.38 21.10 15.62
N PHE A 24 -6.47 20.97 14.28
CA PHE A 24 -7.57 20.23 13.64
C PHE A 24 -7.19 18.82 13.15
N ILE A 25 -5.90 18.41 13.21
CA ILE A 25 -5.45 17.15 12.61
C ILE A 25 -6.11 15.93 13.28
N ASN A 26 -6.42 15.99 14.57
CA ASN A 26 -7.07 14.89 15.28
C ASN A 26 -8.53 14.74 14.84
N ASP A 27 -9.25 15.84 14.68
CA ASP A 27 -10.62 15.82 14.15
C ASP A 27 -10.65 15.32 12.72
N LEU A 28 -9.67 15.75 11.91
CA LEU A 28 -9.53 15.29 10.53
C LEU A 28 -9.21 13.79 10.47
N LYS A 29 -8.36 13.28 11.37
CA LYS A 29 -8.09 11.85 11.48
C LYS A 29 -9.34 11.07 11.87
N ALA A 30 -10.07 11.54 12.87
CA ALA A 30 -11.30 10.90 13.35
C ALA A 30 -12.41 10.92 12.28
N LEU A 31 -12.43 11.93 11.41
CA LEU A 31 -13.37 12.00 10.29
C LEU A 31 -12.97 11.07 9.14
N LEU A 32 -11.71 11.12 8.72
CA LEU A 32 -11.24 10.44 7.51
C LEU A 32 -10.90 8.96 7.74
N PHE A 33 -10.42 8.58 8.93
CA PHE A 33 -9.93 7.24 9.23
C PHE A 33 -10.80 6.53 10.28
N ASN A 34 -12.12 6.64 10.15
CA ASN A 34 -13.07 5.93 11.01
C ASN A 34 -13.56 4.65 10.33
N PRO A 35 -13.16 3.44 10.78
CA PRO A 35 -13.62 2.20 10.16
C PRO A 35 -15.11 1.93 10.41
N ALA A 36 -15.69 2.44 11.51
CA ALA A 36 -17.11 2.27 11.82
C ALA A 36 -18.03 3.15 10.96
N LYS A 37 -17.52 4.31 10.52
CA LYS A 37 -18.21 5.21 9.60
C LYS A 37 -17.24 5.71 8.53
N PRO A 38 -16.97 4.91 7.48
CA PRO A 38 -16.03 5.27 6.43
C PRO A 38 -16.41 6.60 5.78
N PHE A 39 -15.41 7.46 5.59
CA PHE A 39 -15.60 8.74 4.94
C PHE A 39 -15.99 8.54 3.48
N SER A 40 -17.07 9.21 3.04
CA SER A 40 -17.45 9.29 1.64
C SER A 40 -18.29 10.54 1.41
N ARG A 41 -18.00 11.29 0.34
CA ARG A 41 -18.84 12.40 -0.14
C ARG A 41 -19.92 11.97 -1.13
N GLY A 42 -20.06 10.66 -1.36
CA GLY A 42 -21.02 10.08 -2.30
C GLY A 42 -20.41 9.71 -3.65
N GLN A 43 -21.28 9.24 -4.55
CA GLN A 43 -20.87 8.71 -5.85
C GLN A 43 -20.18 9.78 -6.70
N GLY A 44 -19.08 9.39 -7.36
CA GLY A 44 -18.26 10.28 -8.21
C GLY A 44 -17.10 10.98 -7.49
N TYR A 45 -17.06 10.97 -6.15
CA TYR A 45 -15.97 11.59 -5.38
C TYR A 45 -14.91 10.61 -4.86
N ASN A 46 -15.08 9.30 -5.08
CA ASN A 46 -14.22 8.25 -4.51
C ASN A 46 -12.72 8.51 -4.68
N PHE A 47 -12.26 8.86 -5.90
CA PHE A 47 -10.84 9.16 -6.13
C PHE A 47 -10.37 10.44 -5.43
N ALA A 48 -11.23 11.47 -5.41
CA ALA A 48 -10.92 12.72 -4.72
C ALA A 48 -10.91 12.54 -3.19
N ASP A 49 -11.72 11.63 -2.66
CA ASP A 49 -11.73 11.23 -1.25
C ASP A 49 -10.43 10.51 -0.90
N ILE A 50 -10.02 9.54 -1.72
CA ILE A 50 -8.75 8.83 -1.54
C ILE A 50 -7.56 9.79 -1.61
N GLU A 51 -7.50 10.69 -2.59
CA GLU A 51 -6.44 11.71 -2.67
C GLU A 51 -6.38 12.62 -1.44
N LEU A 52 -7.54 13.06 -0.94
CA LEU A 52 -7.62 13.85 0.30
C LEU A 52 -7.08 13.06 1.50
N MET A 53 -7.44 11.77 1.60
CA MET A 53 -6.96 10.90 2.66
C MET A 53 -5.45 10.65 2.57
N ILE A 54 -4.89 10.50 1.36
CA ILE A 54 -3.44 10.39 1.14
C ILE A 54 -2.73 11.67 1.59
N ASP A 55 -3.23 12.85 1.18
CA ASP A 55 -2.66 14.14 1.60
C ASP A 55 -2.72 14.31 3.13
N CYS A 56 -3.81 13.88 3.76
CA CYS A 56 -3.95 13.88 5.22
C CYS A 56 -2.93 12.93 5.87
N TRP A 57 -2.85 11.69 5.39
CA TRP A 57 -1.95 10.67 5.92
C TRP A 57 -0.49 11.12 5.85
N VAL A 58 -0.04 11.62 4.69
CA VAL A 58 1.35 12.09 4.50
C VAL A 58 1.65 13.27 5.42
N SER A 59 0.68 14.15 5.62
CA SER A 59 0.83 15.27 6.55
C SER A 59 0.93 14.80 8.00
N CYS A 60 0.10 13.83 8.41
CA CYS A 60 0.18 13.22 9.74
C CYS A 60 1.55 12.59 10.01
N PHE A 61 2.05 11.81 9.05
CA PHE A 61 3.36 11.16 9.14
C PHE A 61 4.49 12.19 9.26
N ARG A 62 4.41 13.32 8.55
CA ARG A 62 5.43 14.37 8.60
C ARG A 62 5.44 15.17 9.89
N ILE A 63 4.25 15.45 10.44
CA ILE A 63 4.12 16.24 11.67
C ILE A 63 4.52 15.42 12.89
N ASN A 64 4.11 14.15 12.94
CA ASN A 64 4.46 13.26 14.02
C ASN A 64 4.62 11.83 13.47
N PRO A 65 5.82 11.45 13.02
CA PRO A 65 6.07 10.13 12.43
C PRO A 65 5.87 9.00 13.44
N HIS A 66 5.85 9.29 14.74
CA HIS A 66 5.65 8.32 15.82
C HIS A 66 4.18 8.18 16.26
N ASN A 67 3.28 9.10 15.88
CA ASN A 67 1.84 8.97 16.14
C ASN A 67 1.13 8.25 14.98
N ILE A 68 1.04 6.93 15.13
CA ILE A 68 0.85 5.97 14.04
C ILE A 68 -0.57 5.34 14.06
N GLU A 69 -1.54 5.96 14.73
CA GLU A 69 -2.90 5.42 14.84
C GLU A 69 -3.61 5.27 13.48
N ALA A 70 -3.51 6.29 12.62
CA ALA A 70 -4.09 6.24 11.26
C ALA A 70 -3.47 5.11 10.41
N LEU A 71 -2.21 4.82 10.65
CA LEU A 71 -1.42 3.77 10.00
C LEU A 71 -1.94 2.37 10.37
N LYS A 72 -2.22 2.13 11.65
CA LYS A 72 -2.82 0.87 12.12
C LYS A 72 -4.17 0.60 11.48
N VAL A 73 -5.02 1.63 11.38
CA VAL A 73 -6.35 1.51 10.77
C VAL A 73 -6.24 1.14 9.30
N CYS A 74 -5.30 1.73 8.55
CA CYS A 74 -5.12 1.43 7.13
C CYS A 74 -4.45 0.08 6.85
N LEU A 75 -3.70 -0.48 7.80
CA LEU A 75 -3.04 -1.78 7.68
C LEU A 75 -3.91 -2.96 8.13
N ASN A 76 -4.99 -2.71 8.88
CA ASN A 76 -5.91 -3.76 9.31
C ASN A 76 -6.68 -4.34 8.10
N LEU A 77 -6.52 -5.63 7.83
CA LEU A 77 -7.15 -6.35 6.70
C LEU A 77 -8.68 -6.34 6.70
N SER A 78 -9.31 -6.02 7.83
CA SER A 78 -10.77 -5.88 7.95
C SER A 78 -11.27 -4.47 7.59
N SER A 79 -10.36 -3.52 7.37
CA SER A 79 -10.71 -2.15 7.02
C SER A 79 -11.23 -2.03 5.59
N PRO A 80 -11.95 -0.94 5.26
CA PRO A 80 -12.36 -0.66 3.90
C PRO A 80 -11.18 -0.65 2.91
N GLN A 81 -11.38 -1.17 1.70
CA GLN A 81 -10.33 -1.24 0.67
C GLN A 81 -9.70 0.11 0.35
N ALA A 82 -10.48 1.20 0.39
CA ALA A 82 -9.98 2.56 0.22
C ALA A 82 -8.82 2.89 1.17
N TYR A 83 -8.83 2.35 2.40
CA TYR A 83 -7.78 2.61 3.39
C TYR A 83 -6.47 1.93 3.00
N HIS A 84 -6.54 0.74 2.39
CA HIS A 84 -5.38 0.04 1.84
C HIS A 84 -4.75 0.82 0.68
N PHE A 85 -5.57 1.38 -0.21
CA PHE A 85 -5.08 2.31 -1.24
C PHE A 85 -4.39 3.52 -0.63
N VAL A 86 -4.97 4.12 0.41
CA VAL A 86 -4.40 5.30 1.07
C VAL A 86 -3.02 4.99 1.65
N ILE A 87 -2.84 3.89 2.39
CA ILE A 87 -1.52 3.57 2.95
C ILE A 87 -0.49 3.30 1.86
N VAL A 88 -0.80 2.46 0.87
CA VAL A 88 0.17 2.09 -0.17
C VAL A 88 0.55 3.31 -1.01
N CYS A 89 -0.42 4.13 -1.42
CA CYS A 89 -0.15 5.35 -2.19
C CYS A 89 0.59 6.40 -1.37
N SER A 90 0.33 6.48 -0.07
CA SER A 90 1.06 7.40 0.79
C SER A 90 2.53 7.00 0.94
N LEU A 91 2.81 5.70 1.08
CA LEU A 91 4.18 5.17 1.14
C LEU A 91 4.91 5.36 -0.20
N LEU A 92 4.25 5.10 -1.32
CA LEU A 92 4.78 5.44 -2.66
C LEU A 92 5.11 6.93 -2.78
N ARG A 93 4.25 7.81 -2.25
CA ARG A 93 4.46 9.26 -2.25
C ARG A 93 5.67 9.67 -1.38
N LEU A 94 5.91 8.98 -0.27
CA LEU A 94 7.15 9.15 0.51
C LEU A 94 8.39 8.66 -0.25
N ALA A 95 8.23 7.64 -1.10
CA ALA A 95 9.24 7.17 -2.05
C ALA A 95 9.28 7.97 -3.37
N HIS A 96 8.67 9.16 -3.42
CA HIS A 96 8.65 10.07 -4.58
C HIS A 96 7.92 9.55 -5.84
N ILE A 97 7.09 8.52 -5.70
CA ILE A 97 6.23 7.97 -6.75
C ILE A 97 4.79 8.44 -6.52
N TYR A 98 4.24 9.18 -7.48
CA TYR A 98 2.86 9.68 -7.42
C TYR A 98 1.95 8.82 -8.30
N VAL A 99 0.76 8.51 -7.78
CA VAL A 99 -0.30 7.80 -8.50
C VAL A 99 -1.36 8.82 -8.90
N ASP A 100 -1.66 8.95 -10.19
CA ASP A 100 -2.79 9.74 -10.70
C ASP A 100 -3.94 8.80 -11.07
N PHE A 101 -4.90 8.68 -10.15
CA PHE A 101 -6.07 7.83 -10.32
C PHE A 101 -6.97 8.25 -11.50
N ARG A 102 -6.78 9.41 -12.12
CA ARG A 102 -7.54 9.80 -13.33
C ARG A 102 -7.01 9.14 -14.59
N LEU A 103 -5.79 8.61 -14.54
CA LEU A 103 -5.13 7.98 -15.68
C LEU A 103 -5.41 6.48 -15.78
N GLN A 104 -6.53 5.96 -15.28
CA GLN A 104 -6.86 4.51 -15.19
C GLN A 104 -6.47 3.65 -16.42
N ASN A 105 -6.56 4.18 -17.65
CA ASN A 105 -6.25 3.48 -18.90
C ASN A 105 -4.85 3.77 -19.48
N LYS A 106 -4.03 4.53 -18.77
CA LYS A 106 -2.62 4.86 -19.09
C LYS A 106 -1.78 4.50 -17.88
N ASN A 107 -0.45 4.48 -18.01
CA ASN A 107 0.43 4.31 -16.85
C ASN A 107 0.06 5.37 -15.78
N PRO A 108 -0.56 4.99 -14.64
CA PRO A 108 -1.08 5.95 -13.66
C PRO A 108 0.04 6.53 -12.80
N PHE A 109 1.28 6.13 -13.03
CA PHE A 109 2.42 6.49 -12.22
C PHE A 109 3.18 7.65 -12.81
N ARG A 110 3.57 8.58 -11.93
CA ARG A 110 4.47 9.67 -12.25
C ARG A 110 5.59 9.67 -11.22
N ILE A 111 6.80 9.38 -11.69
CA ILE A 111 8.00 9.58 -10.86
C ILE A 111 8.27 11.07 -10.84
N VAL A 112 8.33 11.64 -9.63
CA VAL A 112 8.57 13.07 -9.45
C VAL A 112 9.99 13.25 -8.91
N ASN A 113 10.88 13.74 -9.77
CA ASN A 113 12.26 14.11 -9.41
C ASN A 113 12.28 15.43 -8.64
N GLN A 114 11.60 15.48 -7.49
CA GLN A 114 11.68 16.60 -6.57
C GLN A 114 12.82 16.38 -5.58
N PRO A 115 13.71 17.37 -5.37
CA PRO A 115 14.74 17.27 -4.37
C PRO A 115 14.09 17.08 -3.00
N ARG A 116 14.52 16.03 -2.29
CA ARG A 116 14.04 15.75 -0.95
C ARG A 116 14.49 16.86 -0.02
N LEU A 117 13.53 17.48 0.67
CA LEU A 117 13.84 18.47 1.70
C LEU A 117 14.58 17.76 2.85
N SER A 118 15.65 18.36 3.35
CA SER A 118 16.54 17.73 4.35
C SER A 118 15.84 17.36 5.66
N TRP A 119 14.73 18.03 5.97
CA TRP A 119 13.94 17.83 7.18
C TRP A 119 12.80 16.82 7.01
N TRP A 120 12.67 16.19 5.84
CA TRP A 120 11.67 15.15 5.62
C TRP A 120 12.03 13.86 6.34
N PRO A 121 11.12 13.27 7.14
CA PRO A 121 11.40 12.07 7.92
C PRO A 121 11.85 10.91 7.02
N GLN A 122 12.77 10.08 7.51
CA GLN A 122 13.13 8.82 6.85
C GLN A 122 11.96 7.84 6.89
N THR A 123 11.84 7.04 5.83
CA THR A 123 10.83 5.98 5.72
C THR A 123 11.09 4.84 6.71
N ASP A 124 12.24 4.86 7.39
CA ASP A 124 12.65 3.86 8.37
C ASP A 124 11.61 3.64 9.48
N VAL A 125 10.88 4.69 9.85
CA VAL A 125 9.81 4.65 10.84
C VAL A 125 8.60 3.83 10.37
N VAL A 126 8.51 3.45 9.10
CA VAL A 126 7.46 2.54 8.58
C VAL A 126 7.93 1.09 8.61
N HIS A 127 9.24 0.84 8.56
CA HIS A 127 9.79 -0.52 8.47
C HIS A 127 9.38 -1.42 9.66
N TYR A 128 9.08 -0.85 10.82
CA TYR A 128 8.59 -1.61 11.97
C TYR A 128 7.17 -2.21 11.78
N ARG A 129 6.45 -1.81 10.73
CA ARG A 129 5.14 -2.36 10.31
C ARG A 129 5.24 -3.32 9.12
N SER A 130 6.44 -3.74 8.77
CA SER A 130 6.71 -4.68 7.67
C SER A 130 5.85 -5.95 7.71
N ALA A 131 5.57 -6.49 8.90
CA ALA A 131 4.75 -7.69 9.06
C ALA A 131 3.30 -7.47 8.63
N GLU A 132 2.72 -6.34 9.00
CA GLU A 132 1.35 -5.96 8.60
C GLU A 132 1.28 -5.66 7.09
N LEU A 133 2.32 -5.03 6.53
CA LEU A 133 2.43 -4.81 5.09
C LEU A 133 2.58 -6.13 4.30
N ARG A 134 3.35 -7.09 4.81
CA ARG A 134 3.46 -8.44 4.22
C ARG A 134 2.12 -9.17 4.28
N ALA A 135 1.41 -9.10 5.39
CA ALA A 135 0.07 -9.67 5.50
C ALA A 135 -0.90 -9.06 4.49
N LEU A 136 -0.87 -7.72 4.31
CA LEU A 136 -1.66 -7.02 3.30
C LEU A 136 -1.31 -7.45 1.88
N PHE A 137 -0.02 -7.63 1.58
CA PHE A 137 0.45 -8.16 0.30
C PHE A 137 -0.10 -9.56 0.03
N THR A 138 0.09 -10.50 0.96
CA THR A 138 -0.38 -11.88 0.80
C THR A 138 -1.90 -11.96 0.67
N ASP A 139 -2.65 -11.20 1.46
CA ASP A 139 -4.11 -11.14 1.36
C ASP A 139 -4.56 -10.58 0.00
N THR A 140 -3.94 -9.49 -0.46
CA THR A 140 -4.26 -8.88 -1.76
C THR A 140 -3.91 -9.81 -2.93
N LEU A 141 -2.75 -10.49 -2.85
CA LEU A 141 -2.31 -11.50 -3.82
C LEU A 141 -3.35 -12.63 -3.95
N ASN A 142 -3.81 -13.15 -2.81
CA ASN A 142 -4.82 -14.21 -2.76
C ASN A 142 -6.14 -13.72 -3.38
N LYS A 143 -6.63 -12.54 -3.00
CA LYS A 143 -7.89 -11.98 -3.52
C LYS A 143 -7.82 -11.67 -5.02
N ALA A 144 -6.71 -11.11 -5.50
CA ALA A 144 -6.51 -10.81 -6.92
C ALA A 144 -6.42 -12.07 -7.79
N THR A 145 -5.85 -13.16 -7.23
CA THR A 145 -5.68 -14.43 -7.93
C THR A 145 -6.95 -15.30 -7.85
N GLN A 146 -7.71 -15.25 -6.76
CA GLN A 146 -8.95 -16.04 -6.56
C GLN A 146 -10.09 -15.68 -7.53
N GLY A 147 -10.04 -14.51 -8.18
CA GLY A 147 -10.96 -14.16 -9.27
C GLY A 147 -10.94 -15.14 -10.45
N TYR A 148 -9.96 -16.05 -10.50
CA TYR A 148 -9.85 -17.12 -11.49
C TYR A 148 -10.79 -18.31 -11.28
N ILE A 149 -11.16 -18.62 -10.04
CA ILE A 149 -11.84 -19.90 -9.71
C ILE A 149 -13.36 -19.83 -9.99
N ALA A 150 -13.91 -18.64 -10.27
CA ALA A 150 -15.34 -18.44 -10.53
C ALA A 150 -15.77 -18.68 -12.00
N HIS A 151 -14.84 -18.97 -12.92
CA HIS A 151 -15.16 -19.17 -14.34
C HIS A 151 -15.08 -20.64 -14.76
N THR A 152 -15.92 -21.48 -14.16
CA THR A 152 -16.50 -22.59 -14.92
C THR A 152 -17.67 -22.00 -15.72
N PRO A 153 -17.65 -22.01 -17.07
CA PRO A 153 -18.73 -21.42 -17.86
C PRO A 153 -19.96 -22.34 -17.82
N LEU A 154 -20.78 -22.21 -16.78
CA LEU A 154 -22.10 -22.81 -16.74
C LEU A 154 -23.06 -21.91 -17.52
N ARG A 155 -23.34 -22.37 -18.75
CA ARG A 155 -24.39 -21.97 -19.70
C ARG A 155 -25.38 -20.92 -19.16
N TYR A 156 -25.41 -19.78 -19.85
CA TYR A 156 -26.54 -18.84 -19.83
C TYR A 156 -27.84 -19.61 -20.08
N ILE A 157 -28.72 -19.65 -19.07
CA ILE A 157 -30.14 -19.90 -19.28
C ILE A 157 -30.87 -18.67 -18.77
N THR A 158 -31.43 -17.93 -19.71
CA THR A 158 -32.38 -16.84 -19.53
C THR A 158 -33.66 -17.39 -18.91
N SER A 159 -34.05 -16.90 -17.73
CA SER A 159 -35.42 -17.05 -17.24
C SER A 159 -35.88 -15.80 -16.49
N LEU A 160 -36.87 -15.16 -17.09
CA LEU A 160 -37.68 -14.08 -16.54
C LEU A 160 -38.66 -14.66 -15.51
N THR A 161 -38.51 -14.33 -14.22
CA THR A 161 -39.63 -14.33 -13.27
C THR A 161 -39.41 -13.34 -12.14
N LEU A 162 -40.41 -12.46 -11.96
CA LEU A 162 -40.55 -11.52 -10.85
C LEU A 162 -40.97 -12.29 -9.57
N LYS A 163 -40.23 -12.10 -8.45
CA LYS A 163 -40.74 -11.58 -7.15
C LYS A 163 -39.82 -11.90 -5.95
N SER A 164 -39.69 -10.85 -5.14
CA SER A 164 -39.51 -10.76 -3.68
C SER A 164 -38.27 -11.32 -2.96
N LYS A 165 -37.54 -10.34 -2.39
CA LYS A 165 -36.97 -10.24 -1.03
C LYS A 165 -35.82 -11.18 -0.65
N ASP A 166 -34.79 -10.55 -0.08
CA ASP A 166 -33.60 -11.10 0.58
C ASP A 166 -32.51 -11.70 -0.32
N THR A 167 -31.52 -10.88 -0.72
CA THR A 167 -30.09 -11.29 -0.88
C THR A 167 -29.18 -10.11 -1.28
N GLN A 168 -28.77 -9.29 -0.32
CA GLN A 168 -27.65 -8.33 -0.48
C GLN A 168 -26.28 -9.01 -0.29
N LYS A 169 -25.99 -10.10 -1.00
CA LYS A 169 -24.64 -10.74 -0.97
C LYS A 169 -24.08 -11.15 -2.34
N GLY A 170 -24.82 -10.95 -3.43
CA GLY A 170 -24.44 -11.45 -4.77
C GLY A 170 -23.77 -10.43 -5.70
N LEU A 171 -24.02 -9.13 -5.54
CA LEU A 171 -23.65 -8.13 -6.56
C LEU A 171 -22.33 -7.40 -6.29
N THR A 172 -21.71 -7.58 -5.11
CA THR A 172 -20.46 -6.90 -4.77
C THR A 172 -19.20 -7.63 -5.25
N ARG A 173 -19.27 -8.90 -5.66
CA ARG A 173 -18.07 -9.69 -6.01
C ARG A 173 -17.51 -9.46 -7.41
N ALA A 174 -18.31 -8.99 -8.37
CA ALA A 174 -17.87 -8.88 -9.77
C ALA A 174 -16.99 -7.65 -10.04
N GLU A 175 -17.24 -6.53 -9.33
CA GLU A 175 -16.54 -5.25 -9.52
C GLU A 175 -15.26 -5.11 -8.67
N GLU A 176 -15.07 -5.98 -7.66
CA GLU A 176 -13.93 -5.93 -6.75
C GLU A 176 -12.63 -6.47 -7.39
N GLY A 177 -12.75 -7.30 -8.43
CA GLY A 177 -11.60 -7.92 -9.11
C GLY A 177 -10.56 -6.90 -9.58
N PRO A 178 -10.93 -5.91 -10.42
CA PRO A 178 -10.02 -4.88 -10.91
C PRO A 178 -9.33 -4.07 -9.80
N ALA A 179 -10.04 -3.75 -8.71
CA ALA A 179 -9.49 -2.98 -7.61
C ALA A 179 -8.38 -3.74 -6.86
N HIS A 180 -8.55 -5.05 -6.64
CA HIS A 180 -7.52 -5.89 -6.03
C HIS A 180 -6.28 -6.01 -6.93
N LYS A 181 -6.46 -6.12 -8.25
CA LYS A 181 -5.34 -6.14 -9.22
C LYS A 181 -4.56 -4.83 -9.20
N MET A 182 -5.27 -3.71 -9.16
CA MET A 182 -4.64 -2.39 -9.06
C MET A 182 -3.89 -2.23 -7.73
N LEU A 183 -4.50 -2.59 -6.60
CA LEU A 183 -3.84 -2.53 -5.29
C LEU A 183 -2.59 -3.43 -5.25
N LEU A 184 -2.65 -4.61 -5.85
CA LEU A 184 -1.50 -5.52 -5.98
C LEU A 184 -0.38 -4.89 -6.79
N LEU A 185 -0.68 -4.26 -7.94
CA LEU A 185 0.31 -3.52 -8.73
C LEU A 185 0.99 -2.42 -7.89
N LEU A 186 0.21 -1.67 -7.09
CA LEU A 186 0.73 -0.63 -6.21
C LEU A 186 1.67 -1.19 -5.13
N LEU A 187 1.32 -2.34 -4.55
CA LEU A 187 2.14 -3.02 -3.54
C LEU A 187 3.46 -3.52 -4.15
N VAL A 188 3.42 -4.13 -5.33
CA VAL A 188 4.62 -4.60 -6.03
C VAL A 188 5.54 -3.42 -6.38
N ARG A 189 4.97 -2.30 -6.84
CA ARG A 189 5.74 -1.05 -7.06
C ARG A 189 6.36 -0.50 -5.79
N LEU A 190 5.64 -0.58 -4.67
CA LEU A 190 6.18 -0.14 -3.40
C LEU A 190 7.38 -1.00 -2.99
N ILE A 191 7.30 -2.32 -3.20
CA ILE A 191 8.41 -3.25 -2.97
C ILE A 191 9.57 -2.95 -3.91
N HIS A 192 9.33 -2.67 -5.19
CA HIS A 192 10.39 -2.28 -6.12
C HIS A 192 11.08 -0.98 -5.69
N ALA A 193 10.30 0.04 -5.30
CA ALA A 193 10.81 1.35 -4.91
C ALA A 193 11.62 1.32 -3.61
N ASP A 194 11.19 0.52 -2.63
CA ASP A 194 11.89 0.30 -1.36
C ASP A 194 11.92 -1.20 -1.02
N PRO A 195 12.87 -1.96 -1.57
CA PRO A 195 12.93 -3.41 -1.36
C PRO A 195 13.19 -3.79 0.09
N THR A 196 13.78 -2.90 0.89
CA THR A 196 14.05 -3.13 2.31
C THR A 196 12.81 -2.96 3.20
N LEU A 197 11.76 -2.31 2.70
CA LEU A 197 10.57 -1.96 3.48
C LEU A 197 9.89 -3.15 4.15
N LEU A 198 9.71 -4.24 3.39
CA LEU A 198 9.02 -5.44 3.86
C LEU A 198 9.99 -6.46 4.50
N LEU A 199 11.30 -6.26 4.37
CA LEU A 199 12.34 -7.16 4.89
C LEU A 199 12.68 -6.92 6.36
N ASN A 200 12.39 -5.73 6.89
CA ASN A 200 12.70 -5.43 8.28
C ASN A 200 11.89 -6.35 9.21
N THR A 201 12.52 -6.89 10.24
CA THR A 201 11.93 -7.88 11.15
C THR A 201 12.35 -7.62 12.60
N GLN A 202 12.45 -6.34 12.98
CA GLN A 202 12.90 -5.90 14.31
C GLN A 202 12.32 -6.78 15.43
N GLY A 203 13.20 -7.43 16.20
CA GLY A 203 12.85 -8.25 17.36
C GLY A 203 12.49 -9.71 17.08
N LYS A 204 12.54 -10.20 15.82
CA LYS A 204 12.31 -11.61 15.50
C LYS A 204 13.60 -12.44 15.46
N VAL A 205 13.48 -13.73 15.78
CA VAL A 205 14.57 -14.71 15.70
C VAL A 205 14.94 -14.94 14.23
N ALA A 206 16.24 -15.10 13.92
CA ALA A 206 16.78 -15.16 12.54
C ALA A 206 16.03 -16.11 11.59
N HIS A 207 15.55 -17.27 12.08
CA HIS A 207 14.80 -18.23 11.29
C HIS A 207 13.42 -17.68 10.82
N GLU A 208 12.72 -16.92 11.66
CA GLU A 208 11.45 -16.29 11.26
C GLU A 208 11.66 -15.17 10.23
N VAL A 209 12.83 -14.54 10.25
CA VAL A 209 13.22 -13.50 9.29
C VAL A 209 13.42 -14.10 7.90
N GLN A 210 14.14 -15.22 7.83
CA GLN A 210 14.35 -15.96 6.58
C GLN A 210 13.03 -16.51 6.03
N SER A 211 12.19 -17.14 6.85
CA SER A 211 10.88 -17.64 6.42
C SER A 211 9.98 -16.53 5.89
N SER A 212 9.90 -15.40 6.60
CA SER A 212 9.15 -14.21 6.20
C SER A 212 9.60 -13.63 4.85
N THR A 213 10.91 -13.61 4.62
CA THR A 213 11.51 -13.14 3.37
C THR A 213 11.21 -14.09 2.24
N LEU A 214 11.37 -15.40 2.47
CA LEU A 214 11.15 -16.42 1.46
C LEU A 214 9.68 -16.45 0.99
N GLU A 215 8.74 -16.27 1.91
CA GLU A 215 7.31 -16.13 1.57
C GLU A 215 7.05 -14.93 0.65
N LEU A 216 7.67 -13.78 0.93
CA LEU A 216 7.56 -12.59 0.09
C LEU A 216 8.14 -12.83 -1.31
N ILE A 217 9.35 -13.42 -1.39
CA ILE A 217 10.01 -13.75 -2.65
C ILE A 217 9.15 -14.74 -3.45
N ASN A 218 8.65 -15.80 -2.83
CA ASN A 218 7.78 -16.78 -3.48
C ASN A 218 6.49 -16.14 -3.99
N GLY A 219 5.91 -15.21 -3.21
CA GLY A 219 4.76 -14.41 -3.65
C GLY A 219 5.06 -13.61 -4.91
N LEU A 220 6.19 -12.90 -4.97
CA LEU A 220 6.61 -12.17 -6.17
C LEU A 220 6.90 -13.10 -7.37
N VAL A 221 7.59 -14.22 -7.15
CA VAL A 221 7.86 -15.22 -8.20
C VAL A 221 6.55 -15.78 -8.76
N SER A 222 5.54 -16.00 -7.91
CA SER A 222 4.23 -16.46 -8.37
C SER A 222 3.56 -15.45 -9.33
N LEU A 223 3.78 -14.15 -9.13
CA LEU A 223 3.23 -13.08 -9.96
C LEU A 223 3.89 -13.00 -11.34
N VAL A 224 5.19 -13.28 -11.44
CA VAL A 224 5.92 -13.27 -12.72
C VAL A 224 5.29 -14.23 -13.74
N HIS A 225 4.71 -15.33 -13.26
CA HIS A 225 4.10 -16.35 -14.11
C HIS A 225 2.62 -16.08 -14.45
N GLN A 226 2.04 -14.97 -13.96
CA GLN A 226 0.63 -14.65 -14.20
C GLN A 226 0.42 -13.96 -15.55
N THR A 227 -0.20 -14.68 -16.48
CA THR A 227 -0.44 -14.21 -17.87
C THR A 227 -1.50 -13.13 -18.02
N THR A 228 -2.30 -12.86 -16.98
CA THR A 228 -3.47 -11.98 -17.07
C THR A 228 -3.37 -10.69 -16.26
N MET A 229 -2.20 -10.46 -15.69
CA MET A 229 -1.78 -9.18 -15.13
C MET A 229 -0.36 -8.87 -15.63
N PRO A 230 -0.17 -8.61 -16.93
CA PRO A 230 1.16 -8.42 -17.50
C PRO A 230 1.93 -7.28 -16.85
N ASP A 231 1.25 -6.19 -16.48
CA ASP A 231 1.87 -5.06 -15.77
C ASP A 231 2.37 -5.46 -14.38
N VAL A 232 1.61 -6.30 -13.66
CA VAL A 232 2.01 -6.82 -12.34
C VAL A 232 3.17 -7.79 -12.48
N ALA A 233 3.13 -8.67 -13.48
CA ALA A 233 4.20 -9.62 -13.76
C ALA A 233 5.52 -8.91 -14.09
N GLN A 234 5.48 -7.89 -14.97
CA GLN A 234 6.65 -7.08 -15.30
C GLN A 234 7.21 -6.38 -14.07
N GLU A 235 6.35 -5.72 -13.29
CA GLU A 235 6.81 -5.02 -12.09
C GLU A 235 7.37 -5.99 -11.03
N ALA A 236 6.78 -7.18 -10.90
CA ALA A 236 7.28 -8.21 -9.99
C ALA A 236 8.67 -8.71 -10.39
N MET A 237 8.95 -8.81 -11.69
CA MET A 237 10.28 -9.12 -12.20
C MET A 237 11.28 -8.02 -11.82
N GLU A 238 10.96 -6.75 -12.03
CA GLU A 238 11.82 -5.62 -11.64
C GLU A 238 12.04 -5.57 -10.12
N ALA A 239 10.99 -5.80 -9.34
CA ALA A 239 11.08 -5.86 -7.87
C ALA A 239 12.02 -6.99 -7.41
N LEU A 240 11.94 -8.17 -8.04
CA LEU A 240 12.84 -9.29 -7.76
C LEU A 240 14.29 -8.96 -8.12
N LEU A 241 14.54 -8.34 -9.28
CA LEU A 241 15.88 -7.89 -9.67
C LEU A 241 16.43 -6.89 -8.66
N ALA A 242 15.62 -5.91 -8.25
CA ALA A 242 16.01 -4.92 -7.26
C ALA A 242 16.32 -5.56 -5.89
N LEU A 243 15.58 -6.59 -5.49
CA LEU A 243 15.79 -7.32 -4.23
C LEU A 243 17.08 -8.18 -4.25
N HIS A 244 17.45 -8.71 -5.42
CA HIS A 244 18.66 -9.51 -5.64
C HIS A 244 19.88 -8.66 -6.01
N ALA A 245 19.81 -7.34 -5.88
CA ALA A 245 21.00 -6.50 -5.96
C ALA A 245 22.01 -6.90 -4.86
N PRO A 246 23.32 -6.96 -5.16
CA PRO A 246 24.34 -7.50 -4.25
C PRO A 246 24.36 -6.80 -2.88
N GLU A 247 24.10 -5.50 -2.85
CA GLU A 247 24.03 -4.68 -1.63
C GLU A 247 22.84 -5.07 -0.73
N LYS A 248 21.75 -5.58 -1.31
CA LYS A 248 20.50 -5.88 -0.60
C LYS A 248 20.39 -7.35 -0.21
N ILE A 249 21.06 -8.25 -0.93
CA ILE A 249 21.16 -9.67 -0.58
C ILE A 249 21.66 -9.86 0.85
N GLU A 250 22.63 -9.06 1.27
CA GLU A 250 23.17 -9.14 2.63
C GLU A 250 22.16 -8.83 3.74
N VAL A 251 21.11 -8.07 3.41
CA VAL A 251 20.07 -7.67 4.37
C VAL A 251 19.11 -8.82 4.65
N TRP A 252 18.82 -9.65 3.64
CA TRP A 252 17.81 -10.71 3.75
C TRP A 252 18.38 -12.14 3.74
N ASN A 253 19.65 -12.30 3.36
CA ASN A 253 20.39 -13.55 3.45
C ASN A 253 21.71 -13.35 4.24
N PRO A 254 21.65 -13.27 5.58
CA PRO A 254 22.82 -13.04 6.42
C PRO A 254 23.81 -14.22 6.43
N GLU A 255 23.43 -15.41 5.98
CA GLU A 255 24.34 -16.56 5.86
C GLU A 255 25.41 -16.34 4.79
N LEU A 256 25.10 -15.58 3.74
CA LEU A 256 26.11 -15.19 2.74
C LEU A 256 27.17 -14.23 3.30
N ARG A 257 26.86 -13.48 4.37
CA ARG A 257 27.86 -12.64 5.08
C ARG A 257 28.88 -13.49 5.83
N SER A 258 28.49 -14.61 6.43
CA SER A 258 29.44 -15.47 7.16
C SER A 258 30.44 -16.12 6.20
N ILE A 259 30.01 -16.45 4.97
CA ILE A 259 30.85 -17.02 3.93
C ILE A 259 31.86 -16.00 3.38
N ARG A 260 31.47 -14.72 3.24
CA ARG A 260 32.36 -13.64 2.76
C ARG A 260 33.32 -13.08 3.82
N SER A 261 33.01 -13.20 5.11
CA SER A 261 33.86 -12.74 6.21
C SER A 261 34.82 -13.83 6.73
N GLY A 262 34.76 -15.03 6.14
CA GLY A 262 35.64 -16.17 6.42
C GLY A 262 36.83 -16.33 5.48
N THR A 263 37.17 -15.30 4.70
CA THR A 263 38.41 -15.20 3.89
C THR A 263 39.15 -13.93 4.25
#